data_AF-A0A3E0QMA6-F1
#
_entry.id   AF-A0A3E0QMA6-F1
#
_cell.length_a   1.000
_cell.length_b   1.000
_cell.length_c   1.000
_cell.angle_alpha   90.00
_cell.angle_beta   90.00
_cell.angle_gamma   90.00
#
_symmetry.space_group_name_H-M   'P 1'
#
loop_
_entity.id
_entity.type
_entity.pdbx_description
1 polymer ?
#
loop_
_entity_poly.entity_id
_entity_poly.type
_entity_poly.pdbx_seq_one_letter_code
_entity_poly.pdbx_strand_id
1 'polypeptide(L)'
;MCYSKIKSRHEYEAFADFIIRSVALHKNDDLQLKFFKDGLRNQIFDMAVVHTGMVSKKAIESGLPKSKLTEEHIYPRNQSAKALIQMALDGCSKEKMVEAIKKFCMVHITTKEENTSLVQLQKQPDYHWEIGYKIAGIELVPFEWPPRNKYVYNVDGIEYNTISDVVEAHNVSKATAQTRFASKAINSKFKGWTRRERVN
;
A
#
# COMPACT_ATOMS: atom_id res chain seq x y z
N MET A 1 -20.56 9.02 -17.29
CA MET A 1 -19.23 8.61 -17.78
C MET A 1 -18.72 7.47 -16.90
N CYS A 2 -18.60 6.26 -17.45
CA CYS A 2 -17.96 5.14 -16.75
C CYS A 2 -16.48 5.15 -17.17
N TYR A 3 -15.58 5.63 -16.31
CA TYR A 3 -14.17 5.82 -16.66
C TYR A 3 -13.40 4.50 -16.52
N SER A 4 -13.49 3.67 -17.56
CA SER A 4 -12.70 2.44 -17.77
C SER A 4 -11.20 2.68 -18.04
N LYS A 5 -10.69 3.90 -17.80
CA LYS A 5 -9.32 4.31 -18.14
C LYS A 5 -8.33 4.24 -16.98
N ILE A 6 -8.79 4.08 -15.73
CA ILE A 6 -7.89 3.77 -14.61
C ILE A 6 -7.51 2.29 -14.73
N LYS A 7 -6.37 2.02 -15.35
CA LYS A 7 -5.89 0.65 -15.60
C LYS A 7 -5.17 0.08 -14.39
N SER A 8 -4.66 0.94 -13.51
CA SER A 8 -3.95 0.53 -12.30
C SER A 8 -4.28 1.41 -11.09
N ARG A 9 -4.10 0.84 -9.89
CA ARG A 9 -4.25 1.55 -8.61
C ARG A 9 -3.27 2.73 -8.42
N HIS A 10 -2.31 2.94 -9.33
CA HIS A 10 -1.21 3.89 -9.18
C HIS A 10 -1.41 5.20 -9.96
N GLU A 11 -2.55 5.35 -10.64
CA GLU A 11 -2.82 6.51 -11.51
C GLU A 11 -3.31 7.75 -10.72
N TYR A 12 -2.52 8.20 -9.74
CA TYR A 12 -2.86 9.34 -8.89
C TYR A 12 -3.11 10.63 -9.68
N GLU A 13 -2.36 10.86 -10.76
CA GLU A 13 -2.53 12.05 -11.62
C GLU A 13 -3.86 12.06 -12.36
N ALA A 14 -4.27 10.94 -12.93
CA ALA A 14 -5.56 10.82 -13.61
C ALA A 14 -6.71 10.98 -12.60
N PHE A 15 -6.54 10.45 -11.40
CA PHE A 15 -7.53 10.62 -10.33
C PHE A 15 -7.60 12.08 -9.83
N ALA A 16 -6.47 12.78 -9.72
CA ALA A 16 -6.43 14.21 -9.40
C ALA A 16 -7.15 15.06 -10.45
N ASP A 17 -6.87 14.83 -11.74
CA ASP A 17 -7.56 15.51 -12.85
C ASP A 17 -9.07 15.27 -12.81
N PHE A 18 -9.47 14.03 -12.52
CA PHE A 18 -10.87 13.67 -12.36
C PHE A 18 -11.54 14.45 -11.22
N ILE A 19 -10.93 14.50 -10.04
CA ILE A 19 -11.45 15.26 -8.89
C ILE A 19 -11.66 16.73 -9.25
N ILE A 20 -10.62 17.39 -9.79
CA ILE A 20 -10.65 18.81 -10.10
C ILE A 20 -11.76 19.11 -11.12
N ARG A 21 -11.86 18.32 -12.19
CA ARG A 21 -12.88 18.52 -13.24
C ARG A 21 -14.29 18.25 -12.72
N SER A 22 -14.49 17.18 -11.95
CA SER A 22 -15.79 16.82 -11.39
C SER A 22 -16.28 17.88 -10.40
N VAL A 23 -15.41 18.39 -9.52
CA VAL A 23 -15.75 19.47 -8.59
C VAL A 23 -16.08 20.74 -9.37
N ALA A 24 -15.27 21.13 -10.35
CA ALA A 24 -15.53 22.32 -11.16
C ALA A 24 -16.88 22.26 -11.89
N LEU A 25 -17.28 21.08 -12.39
CA LEU A 25 -18.56 20.86 -13.06
C LEU A 25 -19.76 20.97 -12.10
N HIS A 26 -19.61 20.51 -10.87
CA HIS A 26 -20.69 20.38 -9.89
C HIS A 26 -20.61 21.38 -8.72
N LYS A 27 -19.76 22.41 -8.81
CA LYS A 27 -19.47 23.33 -7.70
C LYS A 27 -20.69 24.08 -7.12
N ASN A 28 -21.78 24.17 -7.88
CA ASN A 28 -23.02 24.84 -7.47
C ASN A 28 -24.15 23.84 -7.18
N ASP A 29 -23.86 22.53 -7.12
CA ASP A 29 -24.84 21.47 -6.88
C ASP A 29 -24.40 20.62 -5.68
N ASP A 30 -24.89 21.01 -4.51
CA ASP A 30 -24.56 20.36 -3.23
C ASP A 30 -24.91 18.88 -3.19
N LEU A 31 -25.99 18.48 -3.89
CA LEU A 31 -26.42 17.10 -3.94
C LEU A 31 -25.42 16.26 -4.75
N GLN A 32 -24.97 16.77 -5.90
CA GLN A 32 -23.94 16.12 -6.71
C GLN A 32 -22.60 16.06 -5.97
N LEU A 33 -22.18 17.15 -5.30
CA LEU A 33 -20.95 17.14 -4.50
C LEU A 33 -21.03 16.13 -3.35
N LYS A 34 -22.22 15.96 -2.73
CA LYS A 34 -22.44 14.94 -1.69
C LYS A 34 -22.26 13.52 -2.25
N PHE A 35 -22.89 13.19 -3.39
CA PHE A 35 -22.71 11.88 -4.03
C PHE A 35 -21.27 11.65 -4.47
N PHE A 36 -20.64 12.69 -5.01
CA PHE A 36 -19.25 12.65 -5.43
C PHE A 36 -18.32 12.34 -4.26
N LYS A 37 -18.49 13.00 -3.11
CA LYS A 37 -17.76 12.74 -1.86
C LYS A 37 -17.86 11.28 -1.41
N ASP A 38 -19.06 10.69 -1.46
CA ASP A 38 -19.28 9.30 -1.05
C ASP A 38 -18.56 8.33 -2.02
N GLY A 39 -18.54 8.64 -3.31
CA GLY A 39 -17.74 7.92 -4.32
C GLY A 39 -16.24 8.06 -4.10
N LEU A 40 -15.73 9.27 -3.84
CA LEU A 40 -14.32 9.53 -3.56
C LEU A 40 -13.82 8.76 -2.34
N ARG A 41 -14.62 8.69 -1.28
CA ARG A 41 -14.29 7.92 -0.08
C ARG A 41 -13.97 6.46 -0.40
N ASN A 42 -14.75 5.84 -1.29
CA ASN A 42 -14.52 4.46 -1.72
C ASN A 42 -13.32 4.38 -2.65
N GLN A 43 -13.18 5.33 -3.58
CA GLN A 43 -12.04 5.35 -4.49
C GLN A 43 -10.70 5.47 -3.75
N ILE A 44 -10.59 6.29 -2.70
CA ILE A 44 -9.37 6.39 -1.87
C ILE A 44 -8.95 5.02 -1.31
N PHE A 45 -9.91 4.18 -0.91
CA PHE A 45 -9.63 2.82 -0.41
C PHE A 45 -9.10 1.88 -1.49
N ASP A 46 -9.54 2.06 -2.74
CA ASP A 46 -9.14 1.23 -3.86
C ASP A 46 -7.84 1.70 -4.53
N MET A 47 -7.38 2.91 -4.24
CA MET A 47 -6.10 3.44 -4.70
C MET A 47 -4.93 2.65 -4.10
N ALA A 48 -3.76 2.76 -4.73
CA ALA A 48 -2.54 2.17 -4.20
C ALA A 48 -2.23 2.82 -2.85
N VAL A 49 -1.95 1.98 -1.86
CA VAL A 49 -1.58 2.45 -0.53
C VAL A 49 -0.12 2.90 -0.51
N VAL A 50 0.17 3.90 0.31
CA VAL A 50 1.53 4.36 0.58
C VAL A 50 1.90 3.86 1.98
N HIS A 51 2.73 2.82 2.05
CA HIS A 51 3.22 2.34 3.34
C HIS A 51 4.21 3.33 3.94
N THR A 52 4.00 3.73 5.19
CA THR A 52 4.96 4.60 5.90
C THR A 52 6.14 3.83 6.51
N GLY A 53 6.07 2.49 6.53
CA GLY A 53 7.04 1.64 7.22
C GLY A 53 6.78 1.47 8.72
N MET A 54 5.72 2.09 9.25
CA MET A 54 5.34 1.96 10.67
C MET A 54 4.33 0.83 10.89
N VAL A 55 4.58 0.03 11.93
CA VAL A 55 3.78 -1.13 12.31
C VAL A 55 3.50 -1.07 13.81
N SER A 56 2.31 -1.48 14.25
CA SER A 56 2.03 -1.57 15.68
C SER A 56 2.88 -2.67 16.33
N LYS A 57 3.39 -2.40 17.51
CA LYS A 57 4.18 -3.37 18.29
C LYS A 57 3.41 -4.66 18.52
N LYS A 58 2.11 -4.56 18.82
CA LYS A 58 1.22 -5.71 18.99
C LYS A 58 1.07 -6.54 17.71
N ALA A 59 1.06 -5.92 16.53
CA ALA A 59 1.03 -6.64 15.27
C ALA A 59 2.32 -7.44 15.03
N ILE A 60 3.47 -6.91 15.41
CA ILE A 60 4.75 -7.63 15.36
C ILE A 60 4.74 -8.81 16.35
N GLU A 61 4.38 -8.54 17.60
CA GLU A 61 4.33 -9.54 18.69
C GLU A 61 3.31 -10.66 18.43
N SER A 62 2.28 -10.40 17.62
CA SER A 62 1.28 -11.41 17.24
C SER A 62 1.86 -12.59 16.45
N GLY A 63 3.03 -12.41 15.82
CA GLY A 63 3.65 -13.41 14.94
C GLY A 63 2.85 -13.71 13.66
N LEU A 64 1.76 -12.98 13.42
CA LEU A 64 0.93 -13.17 12.23
C LEU A 64 1.64 -12.65 10.97
N PRO A 65 1.48 -13.33 9.82
CA PRO A 65 2.01 -12.80 8.57
C PRO A 65 1.29 -11.50 8.18
N LYS A 66 1.99 -10.58 7.50
CA LYS A 66 1.43 -9.29 7.02
C LYS A 66 0.05 -9.41 6.36
N SER A 67 -0.21 -10.47 5.60
CA SER A 67 -1.51 -10.69 4.93
C SER A 67 -2.70 -10.94 5.86
N LYS A 68 -2.45 -11.19 7.14
CA LYS A 68 -3.47 -11.37 8.19
C LYS A 68 -3.62 -10.13 9.09
N LEU A 69 -2.79 -9.12 8.88
CA LEU A 69 -2.85 -7.84 9.56
C LEU A 69 -3.69 -6.84 8.77
N THR A 70 -3.99 -5.70 9.37
CA THR A 70 -4.82 -4.66 8.77
C THR A 70 -3.95 -3.51 8.30
N GLU A 71 -4.17 -3.08 7.05
CA GLU A 71 -3.62 -1.81 6.53
C GLU A 71 -4.60 -0.70 6.88
N GLU A 72 -4.27 0.05 7.92
CA GLU A 72 -5.12 1.11 8.44
C GLU A 72 -4.76 2.46 7.85
N HIS A 73 -5.75 3.17 7.33
CA HIS A 73 -5.54 4.50 6.78
C HIS A 73 -5.30 5.50 7.91
N ILE A 74 -4.21 6.25 7.81
CA ILE A 74 -3.85 7.25 8.83
C ILE A 74 -4.91 8.35 8.91
N TYR A 75 -5.43 8.76 7.75
CA TYR A 75 -6.45 9.79 7.63
C TYR A 75 -7.80 9.16 7.32
N PRO A 76 -8.86 9.44 8.12
CA PRO A 76 -10.18 8.87 7.87
C PRO A 76 -10.69 9.22 6.48
N ARG A 77 -10.99 8.21 5.67
CA ARG A 77 -11.36 8.37 4.25
C ARG A 77 -12.46 9.41 3.99
N ASN A 78 -13.43 9.52 4.91
CA ASN A 78 -14.51 10.50 4.79
C ASN A 78 -14.01 11.95 4.98
N GLN A 79 -13.10 12.18 5.92
CA GLN A 79 -12.48 13.48 6.12
C GLN A 79 -11.55 13.81 4.95
N SER A 80 -10.77 12.84 4.48
CA SER A 80 -9.93 12.95 3.28
C SER A 80 -10.73 13.35 2.04
N ALA A 81 -11.87 12.68 1.78
CA ALA A 81 -12.74 13.01 0.64
C ALA A 81 -13.30 14.45 0.71
N LYS A 82 -13.69 14.92 1.90
CA LYS A 82 -14.10 16.32 2.10
C LYS A 82 -12.96 17.29 1.83
N ALA A 83 -11.77 16.99 2.35
CA ALA A 83 -10.59 17.83 2.16
C ALA A 83 -10.21 17.96 0.67
N LEU A 84 -10.23 16.86 -0.09
CA LEU A 84 -9.93 16.88 -1.53
C LEU A 84 -10.95 17.72 -2.31
N ILE A 85 -12.24 17.63 -1.99
CA ILE A 85 -13.27 18.48 -2.62
C ILE A 85 -13.01 19.95 -2.30
N GLN A 86 -12.75 20.28 -1.03
CA GLN A 86 -12.46 21.65 -0.62
C GLN A 86 -11.23 22.21 -1.34
N MET A 87 -10.14 21.44 -1.41
CA MET A 87 -8.94 21.83 -2.15
C MET A 87 -9.23 22.15 -3.62
N ALA A 88 -10.09 21.35 -4.27
CA ALA A 88 -10.48 21.61 -5.66
C ALA A 88 -11.37 22.86 -5.80
N LEU A 89 -12.30 23.11 -4.86
CA LEU A 89 -13.10 24.34 -4.83
C LEU A 89 -12.23 25.58 -4.64
N ASP A 90 -11.18 25.48 -3.82
CA ASP A 90 -10.19 26.53 -3.57
C ASP A 90 -9.21 26.72 -4.74
N GLY A 91 -9.32 25.92 -5.81
CA GLY A 91 -8.49 26.04 -7.01
C GLY A 91 -7.08 25.49 -6.85
N CYS A 92 -6.88 24.42 -6.07
CA CYS A 92 -5.56 23.80 -5.93
C CYS A 92 -4.99 23.33 -7.28
N SER A 93 -3.66 23.33 -7.41
CA SER A 93 -2.99 22.75 -8.58
C SER A 93 -3.10 21.22 -8.59
N LYS A 94 -2.93 20.62 -9.78
CA LYS A 94 -2.93 19.17 -9.96
C LYS A 94 -1.86 18.48 -9.10
N GLU A 95 -0.67 19.05 -9.03
CA GLU A 95 0.47 18.52 -8.28
C GLU A 95 0.16 18.45 -6.79
N LYS A 96 -0.39 19.54 -6.23
CA LYS A 96 -0.84 19.59 -4.83
C LYS A 96 -1.98 18.59 -4.55
N MET A 97 -2.89 18.41 -5.51
CA MET A 97 -3.95 17.40 -5.41
C MET A 97 -3.36 15.98 -5.38
N VAL A 98 -2.37 15.67 -6.23
CA VAL A 98 -1.66 14.38 -6.23
C VAL A 98 -0.96 14.12 -4.89
N GLU A 99 -0.26 15.11 -4.35
CA GLU A 99 0.41 15.01 -3.05
C GLU A 99 -0.60 14.74 -1.92
N ALA A 100 -1.74 15.44 -1.93
CA ALA A 100 -2.81 15.23 -0.95
C ALA A 100 -3.41 13.81 -1.07
N ILE A 101 -3.67 13.33 -2.28
CA ILE A 101 -4.17 11.96 -2.49
C ILE A 101 -3.17 10.95 -1.93
N LYS A 102 -1.87 11.07 -2.25
CA LYS A 102 -0.83 10.16 -1.73
C LYS A 102 -0.78 10.18 -0.21
N LYS A 103 -0.86 11.37 0.40
CA LYS A 103 -0.94 11.55 1.86
C LYS A 103 -2.16 10.82 2.45
N PHE A 104 -3.34 10.96 1.85
CA PHE A 104 -4.55 10.29 2.32
C PHE A 104 -4.59 8.78 2.06
N CYS A 105 -3.77 8.28 1.13
CA CYS A 105 -3.55 6.84 0.91
C CYS A 105 -2.44 6.26 1.81
N MET A 106 -1.88 7.04 2.74
CA MET A 106 -0.88 6.52 3.67
C MET A 106 -1.51 5.56 4.67
N VAL A 107 -0.83 4.45 4.91
CA VAL A 107 -1.30 3.39 5.82
C VAL A 107 -0.23 2.96 6.83
N HIS A 108 -0.71 2.64 8.03
CA HIS A 108 0.01 1.88 9.05
C HIS A 108 -0.45 0.44 9.06
N ILE A 109 0.39 -0.47 9.57
CA ILE A 109 -0.02 -1.86 9.79
C ILE A 109 -0.38 -2.05 11.25
N THR A 110 -1.59 -2.53 11.52
CA THR A 110 -2.10 -2.78 12.88
C THR A 110 -2.76 -4.16 12.96
N THR A 111 -3.11 -4.59 14.17
CA THR A 111 -4.03 -5.73 14.32
C THR A 111 -5.47 -5.34 13.99
N LYS A 112 -6.33 -6.34 13.79
CA LYS A 112 -7.76 -6.12 13.53
C LYS A 112 -8.47 -5.52 14.75
N GLU A 113 -8.06 -5.92 15.95
CA GLU A 113 -8.59 -5.44 17.22
C GLU A 113 -8.25 -3.97 17.41
N GLU A 114 -6.99 -3.58 17.16
CA GLU A 114 -6.53 -2.19 17.20
C GLU A 114 -7.31 -1.32 16.21
N ASN A 115 -7.48 -1.81 14.97
CA ASN A 115 -8.27 -1.11 13.95
C ASN A 115 -9.73 -0.92 14.38
N THR A 116 -10.34 -1.94 14.98
CA THR A 116 -11.72 -1.85 15.48
C THR A 116 -11.88 -0.78 16.56
N SER A 117 -10.90 -0.65 17.45
CA SER A 117 -10.85 0.42 18.46
C SER A 117 -10.68 1.81 17.84
N LEU A 118 -9.78 1.94 16.86
CA LEU A 118 -9.53 3.22 16.17
C LEU A 118 -10.75 3.74 15.42
N VAL A 119 -11.52 2.86 14.75
CA VAL A 119 -12.71 3.24 13.98
C VAL A 119 -13.73 4.02 14.82
N GLN A 120 -13.83 3.77 16.13
CA GLN A 120 -14.72 4.54 17.00
C GLN A 120 -14.22 5.96 17.25
N LEU A 121 -12.90 6.12 17.39
CA LEU A 121 -12.25 7.42 17.60
C LEU A 121 -12.29 8.27 16.32
N GLN A 122 -12.18 7.66 15.15
CA GLN A 122 -12.23 8.34 13.84
C GLN A 122 -13.57 9.00 13.52
N LYS A 123 -14.63 8.66 14.26
CA LYS A 123 -15.95 9.30 14.12
C LYS A 123 -15.98 10.70 14.74
N GLN A 124 -14.99 11.06 15.56
CA GLN A 124 -14.90 12.37 16.19
C GLN A 124 -14.51 13.45 15.18
N PRO A 125 -15.08 14.66 15.29
CA PRO A 125 -14.85 15.74 14.33
C PRO A 125 -13.42 16.30 14.39
N ASP A 126 -12.78 16.23 15.55
CA ASP A 126 -11.43 16.71 15.87
C ASP A 126 -10.39 15.57 15.90
N TYR A 127 -10.67 14.47 15.20
CA TYR A 127 -9.78 13.33 15.18
C TYR A 127 -8.40 13.69 14.60
N HIS A 128 -7.37 13.49 15.42
CA HIS A 128 -5.98 13.44 15.00
C HIS A 128 -5.43 12.05 15.24
N TRP A 129 -4.75 11.49 14.24
CA TRP A 129 -4.33 10.10 14.26
C TRP A 129 -3.34 9.81 15.40
N GLU A 130 -2.41 10.73 15.70
CA GLU A 130 -1.46 10.56 16.81
C GLU A 130 -2.19 10.43 18.15
N ILE A 131 -3.21 11.26 18.37
CA ILE A 131 -4.04 11.25 19.58
C ILE A 131 -4.88 9.97 19.61
N GLY A 132 -5.49 9.60 18.49
CA GLY A 132 -6.29 8.38 18.37
C GLY A 132 -5.47 7.13 18.70
N TYR A 133 -4.24 7.05 18.21
CA TYR A 133 -3.34 5.92 18.45
C TYR A 133 -2.93 5.87 19.92
N LYS A 134 -2.61 7.02 20.52
CA LYS A 134 -2.32 7.13 21.96
C LYS A 134 -3.50 6.67 22.82
N ILE A 135 -4.72 7.09 22.52
CA ILE A 135 -5.94 6.70 23.24
C ILE A 135 -6.21 5.20 23.07
N ALA A 136 -6.00 4.66 21.87
CA ALA A 136 -6.17 3.23 21.58
C ALA A 136 -5.02 2.35 22.12
N GLY A 137 -3.98 2.94 22.71
CA GLY A 137 -2.80 2.21 23.22
C GLY A 137 -1.94 1.60 22.10
N ILE A 138 -1.94 2.19 20.91
CA ILE A 138 -1.20 1.70 19.75
C ILE A 138 0.17 2.36 19.72
N GLU A 139 1.21 1.57 20.00
CA GLU A 139 2.60 1.97 19.85
C GLU A 139 3.09 1.57 18.46
N LEU A 140 3.48 2.57 17.65
CA LEU A 140 4.04 2.34 16.32
C LEU A 140 5.57 2.30 16.39
N VAL A 141 6.16 1.32 15.71
CA VAL A 141 7.60 1.21 15.52
C VAL A 141 7.92 1.02 14.03
N PRO A 142 9.06 1.55 13.54
CA PRO A 142 9.56 1.19 12.22
C PRO A 142 9.80 -0.31 12.14
N PHE A 143 9.24 -0.97 11.13
CA PHE A 143 9.43 -2.41 10.95
C PHE A 143 9.32 -2.82 9.48
N GLU A 144 10.34 -3.54 9.02
CA GLU A 144 10.37 -4.15 7.70
C GLU A 144 10.04 -5.63 7.82
N TRP A 145 8.99 -6.06 7.13
CA TRP A 145 8.66 -7.47 7.06
C TRP A 145 9.75 -8.24 6.31
N PRO A 146 10.21 -9.39 6.81
CA PRO A 146 11.14 -10.21 6.07
C PRO A 146 10.52 -10.55 4.70
N PRO A 147 11.33 -10.55 3.63
CA PRO A 147 10.83 -10.82 2.30
C PRO A 147 10.18 -12.21 2.27
N ARG A 148 9.02 -12.32 1.62
CA ARG A 148 8.25 -13.57 1.50
C ARG A 148 9.00 -14.70 0.79
N ASN A 149 10.11 -14.39 0.15
CA ASN A 149 10.87 -15.37 -0.61
C ASN A 149 11.55 -16.35 0.34
N LYS A 150 11.08 -17.59 0.31
CA LYS A 150 11.60 -18.70 1.10
C LYS A 150 13.09 -18.97 0.86
N TYR A 151 13.58 -18.66 -0.34
CA TYR A 151 14.92 -19.03 -0.79
C TYR A 151 15.79 -17.80 -1.08
N VAL A 152 17.07 -17.90 -0.72
CA VAL A 152 18.16 -17.11 -1.31
C VAL A 152 18.79 -17.97 -2.40
N TYR A 153 19.00 -17.37 -3.57
CA TYR A 153 19.55 -18.05 -4.74
C TYR A 153 21.03 -17.66 -4.87
N ASN A 154 21.89 -18.62 -5.13
CA ASN A 154 23.30 -18.39 -5.38
C ASN A 154 23.64 -18.95 -6.77
N VAL A 155 24.25 -18.11 -7.60
CA VAL A 155 24.77 -18.50 -8.92
C VAL A 155 26.24 -18.17 -8.96
N ASP A 156 27.08 -19.20 -8.96
CA ASP A 156 28.53 -19.09 -9.09
C ASP A 156 29.15 -18.12 -8.07
N GLY A 157 28.62 -18.13 -6.84
CA GLY A 157 29.11 -17.29 -5.73
C GLY A 157 28.35 -15.97 -5.55
N ILE A 158 27.49 -15.57 -6.49
CA ILE A 158 26.69 -14.34 -6.40
C ILE A 158 25.32 -14.65 -5.79
N GLU A 159 24.95 -13.96 -4.71
CA GLU A 159 23.65 -14.12 -4.06
C GLU A 159 22.59 -13.19 -4.64
N TYR A 160 21.38 -13.73 -4.82
CA TYR A 160 20.20 -13.06 -5.33
C TYR A 160 19.02 -13.30 -4.38
N ASN A 161 18.25 -12.24 -4.12
CA ASN A 161 17.13 -12.27 -3.18
C ASN A 161 15.84 -12.81 -3.81
N THR A 162 15.73 -12.73 -5.14
CA THR A 162 14.59 -13.24 -5.89
C THR A 162 15.04 -14.04 -7.10
N ILE A 163 14.18 -14.95 -7.58
CA ILE A 163 14.45 -15.66 -8.84
C ILE A 163 14.34 -14.74 -10.06
N SER A 164 13.60 -13.64 -9.94
CA SER A 164 13.50 -12.63 -11.01
C SER A 164 14.84 -11.95 -11.22
N ASP A 165 15.57 -11.64 -10.13
CA ASP A 165 16.90 -11.05 -10.20
C ASP A 165 17.87 -11.99 -10.93
N VAL A 166 17.76 -13.31 -10.69
CA VAL A 166 18.55 -14.33 -11.40
C VAL A 166 18.19 -14.38 -12.90
N VAL A 167 16.88 -14.33 -13.21
CA VAL A 167 16.37 -14.35 -14.58
C VAL A 167 16.89 -13.16 -15.38
N GLU A 168 16.87 -11.98 -14.78
CA GLU A 168 17.35 -10.74 -15.37
C GLU A 168 18.88 -10.77 -15.54
N ALA A 169 19.62 -11.09 -14.47
CA ALA A 169 21.09 -11.08 -14.49
C ALA A 169 21.69 -12.10 -15.46
N HIS A 170 21.04 -13.25 -15.65
CA HIS A 170 21.55 -14.33 -16.51
C HIS A 170 20.79 -14.49 -17.83
N ASN A 171 19.81 -13.61 -18.12
CA ASN A 171 18.98 -13.62 -19.32
C ASN A 171 18.40 -15.02 -19.65
N VAL A 172 17.77 -15.65 -18.67
CA VAL A 172 17.15 -16.98 -18.81
C VAL A 172 15.68 -16.95 -18.47
N SER A 173 14.91 -17.89 -19.02
CA SER A 173 13.50 -18.01 -18.60
C SER A 173 13.38 -18.39 -17.12
N LYS A 174 12.30 -17.95 -16.47
CA LYS A 174 11.99 -18.33 -15.08
C LYS A 174 11.93 -19.84 -14.88
N ALA A 175 11.33 -20.57 -15.82
CA ALA A 175 11.27 -22.03 -15.78
C ALA A 175 12.68 -22.65 -15.83
N THR A 176 13.54 -22.15 -16.71
CA THR A 176 14.95 -22.58 -16.81
C THR A 176 15.70 -22.34 -15.50
N ALA A 177 15.57 -21.15 -14.90
CA ALA A 177 16.19 -20.84 -13.62
C ALA A 177 15.69 -21.80 -12.51
N GLN A 178 14.38 -22.06 -12.43
CA GLN A 178 13.81 -22.99 -11.46
C GLN A 178 14.34 -24.41 -11.61
N THR A 179 14.46 -24.91 -12.85
CA THR A 179 15.02 -26.23 -13.14
C THR A 179 16.49 -26.32 -12.69
N ARG A 180 17.29 -25.26 -12.89
CA ARG A 180 18.70 -25.23 -12.47
C ARG A 180 18.87 -25.30 -10.95
N PHE A 181 17.95 -24.73 -10.18
CA PHE A 181 17.97 -24.78 -8.70
C PHE A 181 17.28 -26.01 -8.08
N ALA A 182 16.65 -26.88 -8.87
CA ALA A 182 16.00 -28.07 -8.35
C ALA A 182 17.05 -29.10 -7.89
N SER A 183 16.89 -29.66 -6.68
CA SER A 183 17.86 -30.53 -6.00
C SER A 183 18.26 -31.81 -6.75
N LYS A 184 17.51 -32.21 -7.78
CA LYS A 184 17.86 -33.34 -8.67
C LYS A 184 18.82 -32.96 -9.80
N ALA A 185 19.10 -31.67 -10.01
CA ALA A 185 20.10 -31.15 -10.95
C ALA A 185 21.53 -31.05 -10.37
N ILE A 186 21.73 -31.54 -9.12
CA ILE A 186 23.06 -31.77 -8.52
C ILE A 186 23.89 -32.77 -9.37
N ASN A 187 23.26 -33.44 -10.35
CA ASN A 187 23.96 -34.12 -11.44
C ASN A 187 24.72 -33.13 -12.34
N SER A 188 25.96 -32.85 -11.91
CA SER A 188 27.14 -32.31 -12.59
C SER A 188 27.09 -30.99 -13.38
N LYS A 189 25.99 -30.63 -14.05
CA LYS A 189 25.99 -29.53 -15.05
C LYS A 189 25.81 -28.13 -14.46
N PHE A 190 25.18 -28.01 -13.28
CA PHE A 190 24.85 -26.70 -12.68
C PHE A 190 25.24 -26.63 -11.19
N LYS A 191 26.45 -27.11 -10.84
CA LYS A 191 26.93 -27.14 -9.45
C LYS A 191 26.99 -25.77 -8.77
N GLY A 192 27.20 -24.70 -9.52
CA GLY A 192 27.22 -23.33 -9.01
C GLY A 192 25.84 -22.73 -8.77
N TRP A 193 24.75 -23.40 -9.16
CA TRP A 193 23.39 -22.92 -8.98
C TRP A 193 22.79 -23.59 -7.75
N THR A 194 22.88 -22.92 -6.61
CA THR A 194 22.36 -23.43 -5.35
C THR A 194 21.29 -22.51 -4.79
N ARG A 195 20.40 -23.06 -3.97
CA ARG A 195 19.45 -22.26 -3.19
C ARG A 195 19.45 -22.76 -1.77
N ARG A 196 19.34 -21.85 -0.82
CA ARG A 196 19.18 -22.18 0.60
C ARG A 196 17.93 -21.51 1.13
N GLU A 197 17.30 -22.13 2.12
CA GLU A 197 16.23 -21.47 2.85
C GLU A 197 16.81 -20.26 3.55
N ARG A 198 16.09 -19.13 3.47
CA ARG A 198 16.47 -17.92 4.19
C ARG A 198 16.36 -18.22 5.69
N VAL A 199 17.47 -18.08 6.40
CA VAL A 199 17.46 -18.12 7.87
C VAL A 199 16.84 -16.79 8.31
N ASN A 200 15.66 -16.84 8.92
CA ASN A 200 15.01 -15.67 9.51
C ASN A 200 15.70 -15.29 10.82
#